data_AF-A0A2J1E0A5-F1
#
_entry.id   AF-A0A2J1E0A5-F1
#
_cell.length_a   1.000
_cell.length_b   1.000
_cell.length_c   1.000
_cell.angle_alpha   90.00
_cell.angle_beta   90.00
_cell.angle_gamma   90.00
#
_symmetry.space_group_name_H-M   'P 1'
#
loop_
_entity.id
_entity.type
_entity.pdbx_description
1 polymer ?
#
loop_
_entity_poly.entity_id
_entity_poly.type
_entity_poly.pdbx_seq_one_letter_code
_entity_poly.pdbx_strand_id
1 'polypeptide(L)'
;MPRKKAPSIKETREWLDLYESGWSEALLAQRKGRDIRTIRRYLAKAQDERRLDLVESELIKSALAKHQEQLLLTLDNLYSAIALPEPYLSLNSTGNNGRIELNSGRVVVTQVAESTGVAVHLESEDSVLFSLVEEHLDHDLLFLMLNEWKSKLENYVRACSYIKESRTERLSRRGADERSYNIKEKSADEQICKSICMSDLSEFIYKNSLNYIIKNDKSVLTKARERLAINKERGELILKPGNTLLSCPGKEAEYLQKTLELLTEESLQEHKGPIQQAYRKLEDETSKLKKVIEEIKLCNFIPGECRVCRRLKGQGGLR
;
A
#
# COMPACT_ATOMS: atom_id res chain seq x y z
N MET A 1 42.92 -62.65 5.12
CA MET A 1 42.81 -61.68 6.25
C MET A 1 41.51 -60.89 6.11
N PRO A 2 40.68 -60.79 7.16
CA PRO A 2 39.45 -60.02 7.10
C PRO A 2 39.79 -58.53 6.94
N ARG A 3 39.23 -57.88 5.91
CA ARG A 3 39.40 -56.43 5.70
C ARG A 3 38.80 -55.71 6.92
N LYS A 4 39.61 -54.96 7.66
CA LYS A 4 39.10 -54.10 8.75
C LYS A 4 38.03 -53.17 8.17
N LYS A 5 36.84 -53.12 8.78
CA LYS A 5 35.74 -52.24 8.35
C LYS A 5 36.23 -50.79 8.26
N ALA A 6 35.77 -50.07 7.24
CA ALA A 6 35.98 -48.64 7.13
C ALA A 6 35.48 -47.94 8.42
N PRO A 7 36.22 -46.96 8.96
CA PRO A 7 35.78 -46.20 10.12
C PRO A 7 34.48 -45.43 9.80
N SER A 8 33.62 -45.31 10.80
CA SER A 8 32.36 -44.57 10.68
C SER A 8 32.60 -43.05 10.64
N ILE A 9 31.62 -42.28 10.14
CA ILE A 9 31.68 -40.80 10.12
C ILE A 9 31.86 -40.22 11.52
N LYS A 10 31.23 -40.83 12.55
CA LYS A 10 31.42 -40.45 13.95
C LYS A 10 32.86 -40.68 14.42
N GLU A 11 33.41 -41.86 14.14
CA GLU A 11 34.81 -42.15 14.49
C GLU A 11 35.80 -41.19 13.82
N THR A 12 35.58 -40.85 12.55
CA THR A 12 36.49 -39.93 11.84
C THR A 12 36.41 -38.50 12.36
N ARG A 13 35.24 -38.06 12.85
CA ARG A 13 35.08 -36.77 13.55
C ARG A 13 35.81 -36.78 14.90
N GLU A 14 35.65 -37.84 15.69
CA GLU A 14 36.39 -38.01 16.95
C GLU A 14 37.92 -38.02 16.73
N TRP A 15 38.40 -38.61 15.63
CA TRP A 15 39.83 -38.59 15.30
C TRP A 15 40.30 -37.18 14.98
N LEU A 16 39.49 -36.39 14.28
CA LEU A 16 39.79 -34.99 13.98
C LEU A 16 39.86 -34.16 15.27
N ASP A 17 38.91 -34.32 16.19
CA ASP A 17 38.89 -33.61 17.48
C ASP A 17 40.14 -33.95 18.34
N LEU A 18 40.54 -35.22 18.36
CA LEU A 18 41.75 -35.65 19.06
C LEU A 18 43.03 -35.09 18.41
N TYR A 19 43.07 -35.04 17.08
CA TYR A 19 44.19 -34.45 16.34
C TYR A 19 44.31 -32.95 16.62
N GLU A 20 43.20 -32.20 16.59
CA GLU A 20 43.17 -30.75 16.87
C GLU A 20 43.49 -30.43 18.34
N SER A 21 43.19 -31.34 19.27
CA SER A 21 43.61 -31.23 20.68
C SER A 21 45.08 -31.62 20.94
N GLY A 22 45.86 -31.85 19.87
CA GLY A 22 47.31 -32.01 19.93
C GLY A 22 47.82 -33.46 19.83
N TRP A 23 46.96 -34.44 19.52
CA TRP A 23 47.42 -35.81 19.33
C TRP A 23 48.16 -35.97 18.00
N SER A 24 49.31 -36.64 18.02
CA SER A 24 50.03 -36.98 16.80
C SER A 24 49.33 -38.12 16.03
N GLU A 25 49.51 -38.15 14.70
CA GLU A 25 48.96 -39.20 13.84
C GLU A 25 49.45 -40.60 14.25
N ALA A 26 50.69 -40.69 14.73
CA ALA A 26 51.29 -41.93 15.24
C ALA A 26 50.61 -42.39 16.53
N LEU A 27 50.29 -41.46 17.44
CA LEU A 27 49.55 -41.75 18.68
C LEU A 27 48.13 -42.22 18.38
N LEU A 28 47.44 -41.58 17.42
CA LEU A 28 46.12 -41.98 16.94
C LEU A 28 46.14 -43.38 16.30
N ALA A 29 47.13 -43.66 15.45
CA ALA A 29 47.31 -44.96 14.81
C ALA A 29 47.51 -46.09 15.84
N GLN A 30 48.37 -45.84 16.83
CA GLN A 30 48.64 -46.78 17.92
C GLN A 30 47.41 -47.02 18.80
N ARG A 31 46.75 -45.95 19.28
CA ARG A 31 45.58 -46.05 20.18
C ARG A 31 44.34 -46.64 19.52
N LYS A 32 44.10 -46.34 18.24
CA LYS A 32 42.91 -46.81 17.51
C LYS A 32 43.18 -48.12 16.76
N GLY A 33 44.40 -48.66 16.81
CA GLY A 33 44.77 -49.93 16.17
C GLY A 33 44.63 -49.90 14.64
N ARG A 34 44.89 -48.75 14.03
CA ARG A 34 44.75 -48.50 12.58
C ARG A 34 46.10 -48.13 11.97
N ASP A 35 46.26 -48.44 10.69
CA ASP A 35 47.45 -48.05 9.93
C ASP A 35 47.55 -46.53 9.81
N ILE A 36 48.75 -45.97 9.93
CA ILE A 36 48.98 -44.52 9.91
C ILE A 36 48.54 -43.88 8.60
N ARG A 37 48.64 -44.58 7.46
CA ARG A 37 48.14 -44.10 6.16
C ARG A 37 46.62 -44.02 6.15
N THR A 38 45.95 -44.93 6.87
CA THR A 38 44.49 -44.90 7.05
C THR A 38 44.10 -43.70 7.90
N ILE A 39 44.77 -43.47 9.04
CA ILE A 39 44.54 -42.29 9.89
C ILE A 39 44.70 -41.00 9.08
N ARG A 40 45.83 -40.82 8.38
CA ARG A 40 46.07 -39.64 7.52
C ARG A 40 44.97 -39.40 6.50
N ARG A 41 44.59 -40.45 5.76
CA ARG A 41 43.57 -40.35 4.72
C ARG A 41 42.21 -39.89 5.29
N TYR A 42 41.79 -40.48 6.40
CA TYR A 42 40.50 -40.16 7.00
C TYR A 42 40.50 -38.85 7.78
N LEU A 43 41.64 -38.43 8.36
CA LEU A 43 41.81 -37.08 8.91
C LEU A 43 41.72 -36.02 7.81
N ALA A 44 42.44 -36.18 6.70
CA ALA A 44 42.35 -35.28 5.56
C ALA A 44 40.90 -35.19 5.03
N LYS A 45 40.23 -36.34 4.90
CA LYS A 45 38.82 -36.38 4.49
C LYS A 45 37.90 -35.65 5.49
N ALA A 46 38.09 -35.85 6.80
CA ALA A 46 37.30 -35.19 7.82
C ALA A 46 37.55 -33.67 7.88
N GLN A 47 38.80 -33.23 7.62
CA GLN A 47 39.13 -31.81 7.47
C GLN A 47 38.48 -31.21 6.22
N ASP A 48 38.49 -31.93 5.10
CA ASP A 48 37.80 -31.51 3.87
C ASP A 48 36.29 -31.39 4.10
N GLU A 49 35.65 -32.40 4.69
CA GLU A 49 34.22 -32.38 5.05
C GLU A 49 33.91 -31.20 5.98
N ARG A 50 34.69 -30.97 7.04
CA ARG A 50 34.48 -29.83 7.95
C ARG A 50 34.65 -28.47 7.26
N ARG A 51 35.64 -28.33 6.37
CA ARG A 51 35.82 -27.11 5.58
C ARG A 51 34.64 -26.86 4.66
N LEU A 52 34.13 -27.90 4.00
CA LEU A 52 32.94 -27.81 3.17
C LEU A 52 31.71 -27.42 4.00
N ASP A 53 31.49 -28.06 5.15
CA ASP A 53 30.39 -27.72 6.08
C ASP A 53 30.47 -26.25 6.53
N LEU A 54 31.68 -25.74 6.82
CA LEU A 54 31.89 -24.33 7.17
C LEU A 54 31.55 -23.40 6.01
N VAL A 55 32.04 -23.69 4.80
CA VAL A 55 31.74 -22.90 3.60
C VAL A 55 30.25 -22.91 3.31
N GLU A 56 29.60 -24.06 3.36
CA GLU A 56 28.15 -24.19 3.19
C GLU A 56 27.39 -23.38 4.23
N SER A 57 27.79 -23.43 5.50
CA SER A 57 27.17 -22.64 6.56
C SER A 57 27.29 -21.13 6.33
N GLU A 58 28.44 -20.64 5.86
CA GLU A 58 28.66 -19.23 5.54
C GLU A 58 27.84 -18.78 4.33
N LEU A 59 27.73 -19.63 3.30
CA LEU A 59 26.86 -19.38 2.15
C LEU A 59 25.39 -19.28 2.55
N ILE A 60 24.91 -20.18 3.42
CA ILE A 60 23.53 -20.15 3.93
C ILE A 60 23.29 -18.89 4.77
N LYS A 61 24.23 -18.51 5.66
CA LYS A 61 24.13 -17.26 6.44
C LYS A 61 24.03 -16.05 5.51
N SER A 62 24.89 -15.97 4.50
CA SER A 62 24.86 -14.87 3.53
C SER A 62 23.55 -14.82 2.74
N ALA A 63 23.03 -15.97 2.31
CA ALA A 63 21.76 -16.05 1.60
C ALA A 63 20.58 -15.62 2.49
N LEU A 64 20.56 -16.05 3.75
CA LEU A 64 19.54 -15.65 4.73
C LEU A 64 19.61 -14.16 5.05
N ALA A 65 20.81 -13.60 5.21
CA ALA A 65 20.99 -12.16 5.44
C ALA A 65 20.44 -11.33 4.28
N LYS A 66 20.79 -11.67 3.04
CA LYS A 66 20.25 -10.99 1.84
C LYS A 66 18.73 -11.14 1.73
N HIS A 67 18.20 -12.31 2.09
CA HIS A 67 16.76 -12.52 2.11
C HIS A 67 16.06 -11.62 3.14
N GLN A 68 16.61 -11.51 4.35
CA GLN A 68 16.12 -10.59 5.39
C GLN A 68 16.14 -9.13 4.94
N GLU A 69 17.22 -8.68 4.28
CA GLU A 69 17.29 -7.34 3.68
C GLU A 69 16.14 -7.07 2.70
N GLN A 70 15.82 -8.04 1.82
CA GLN A 70 14.71 -7.90 0.87
C GLN A 70 13.34 -7.82 1.56
N LEU A 71 13.15 -8.57 2.64
CA LEU A 71 11.91 -8.52 3.42
C LEU A 71 11.78 -7.17 4.15
N LEU A 72 12.87 -6.64 4.72
CA LEU A 72 12.90 -5.31 5.35
C LEU A 72 12.59 -4.19 4.35
N LEU A 73 13.14 -4.26 3.13
CA LEU A 73 12.79 -3.33 2.05
C LEU A 73 11.31 -3.39 1.68
N THR A 74 10.69 -4.56 1.80
CA THR A 74 9.24 -4.72 1.56
C THR A 74 8.43 -4.00 2.65
N LEU A 75 8.87 -4.07 3.92
CA LEU A 75 8.29 -3.28 5.00
C LEU A 75 8.52 -1.77 4.82
N ASP A 76 9.66 -1.33 4.26
CA ASP A 76 9.91 0.07 3.92
C ASP A 76 8.92 0.59 2.87
N ASN A 77 8.67 -0.21 1.84
CA ASN A 77 7.69 0.11 0.80
C ASN A 77 6.29 0.19 1.38
N LEU A 78 5.91 -0.76 2.23
CA LEU A 78 4.62 -0.76 2.94
C LEU A 78 4.48 0.48 3.83
N TYR A 79 5.49 0.79 4.65
CA TYR A 79 5.53 1.99 5.49
C TYR A 79 5.33 3.27 4.67
N SER A 80 5.96 3.34 3.50
CA SER A 80 5.90 4.49 2.60
C SER A 80 4.57 4.59 1.83
N ALA A 81 3.84 3.49 1.69
CA ALA A 81 2.51 3.43 1.06
C ALA A 81 1.41 3.82 2.05
N ILE A 82 1.57 3.48 3.34
CA ILE A 82 0.68 3.86 4.42
C ILE A 82 0.86 5.35 4.68
N ALA A 83 -0.03 6.16 4.14
CA ALA A 83 -0.07 7.59 4.38
C ALA A 83 -1.50 8.09 4.29
N LEU A 84 -1.75 9.22 4.95
CA LEU A 84 -3.00 9.93 4.78
C LEU A 84 -3.10 10.44 3.34
N PRO A 85 -4.26 10.27 2.68
CA PRO A 85 -4.50 10.90 1.38
C PRO A 85 -4.43 12.42 1.52
N GLU A 86 -4.13 13.10 0.42
CA GLU A 86 -4.14 14.56 0.41
C GLU A 86 -5.48 15.12 0.91
N PRO A 87 -5.51 16.30 1.57
CA PRO A 87 -6.75 16.92 2.06
C PRO A 87 -7.82 17.13 0.99
N TYR A 88 -7.40 17.12 -0.27
CA TYR A 88 -8.29 17.03 -1.41
C TYR A 88 -8.06 15.69 -2.10
N LEU A 89 -9.06 14.82 -1.99
CA LEU A 89 -9.06 13.52 -2.65
C LEU A 89 -9.69 13.68 -4.04
N SER A 90 -8.89 13.66 -5.10
CA SER A 90 -9.46 13.66 -6.46
C SER A 90 -10.16 12.32 -6.72
N LEU A 91 -11.49 12.36 -6.85
CA LEU A 91 -12.33 11.19 -7.14
C LEU A 91 -12.61 11.02 -8.63
N ASN A 92 -11.87 11.71 -9.50
CA ASN A 92 -12.04 11.57 -10.94
C ASN A 92 -11.41 10.25 -11.39
N SER A 93 -12.23 9.29 -11.83
CA SER A 93 -11.73 8.08 -12.48
C SER A 93 -11.03 8.50 -13.77
N THR A 94 -9.72 8.33 -13.82
CA THR A 94 -9.02 8.26 -15.09
C THR A 94 -9.54 7.02 -15.84
N GLY A 95 -9.63 7.11 -17.18
CA GLY A 95 -10.36 6.15 -18.01
C GLY A 95 -10.11 4.67 -17.70
N ASN A 96 -11.21 3.90 -17.75
CA ASN A 96 -11.39 2.47 -17.47
C ASN A 96 -11.34 2.05 -15.98
N ASN A 97 -12.54 1.70 -15.49
CA ASN A 97 -12.83 0.86 -14.31
C ASN A 97 -12.89 1.52 -12.93
N GLY A 98 -13.08 2.84 -12.80
CA GLY A 98 -13.34 3.44 -11.47
C GLY A 98 -12.16 3.31 -10.51
N ARG A 99 -10.92 3.39 -11.03
CA ARG A 99 -9.68 3.31 -10.26
C ARG A 99 -9.26 4.72 -9.81
N ILE A 100 -8.87 4.84 -8.54
CA ILE A 100 -8.34 6.06 -7.93
C ILE A 100 -6.98 5.72 -7.31
N GLU A 101 -5.95 6.44 -7.72
CA GLU A 101 -4.59 6.25 -7.22
C GLU A 101 -4.27 7.26 -6.12
N LEU A 102 -3.79 6.76 -4.98
CA LEU A 102 -3.42 7.52 -3.80
C LEU A 102 -1.94 7.31 -3.47
N ASN A 103 -1.37 8.24 -2.70
CA ASN A 103 -0.02 8.13 -2.15
C ASN A 103 1.05 7.83 -3.22
N SER A 104 1.00 8.58 -4.33
CA SER A 104 1.88 8.40 -5.50
C SER A 104 1.73 7.04 -6.21
N GLY A 105 0.50 6.53 -6.30
CA GLY A 105 0.19 5.29 -7.03
C GLY A 105 0.33 4.00 -6.22
N ARG A 106 0.88 4.07 -5.00
CA ARG A 106 1.14 2.90 -4.15
C ARG A 106 -0.13 2.29 -3.57
N VAL A 107 -1.20 3.07 -3.50
CA VAL A 107 -2.51 2.64 -3.00
C VAL A 107 -3.52 2.87 -4.10
N VAL A 108 -4.21 1.81 -4.49
CA VAL A 108 -5.24 1.83 -5.51
C VAL A 108 -6.58 1.58 -4.84
N VAL A 109 -7.52 2.49 -5.08
CA VAL A 109 -8.91 2.31 -4.68
C VAL A 109 -9.73 1.98 -5.92
N THR A 110 -10.44 0.86 -5.90
CA THR A 110 -11.29 0.42 -7.01
C THR A 110 -12.74 0.36 -6.57
N GLN A 111 -13.64 0.83 -7.41
CA GLN A 111 -15.07 0.61 -7.21
C GLN A 111 -15.38 -0.88 -7.36
N VAL A 112 -16.10 -1.44 -6.38
CA VAL A 112 -16.52 -2.84 -6.43
C VAL A 112 -17.76 -2.93 -7.32
N ALA A 113 -17.69 -3.75 -8.37
CA ALA A 113 -18.79 -3.95 -9.30
C ALA A 113 -20.11 -4.25 -8.54
N GLU A 114 -21.20 -3.64 -8.98
CA GLU A 114 -22.56 -3.85 -8.46
C GLU A 114 -22.81 -3.37 -7.01
N SER A 115 -21.87 -2.63 -6.40
CA SER A 115 -22.06 -2.04 -5.07
C SER A 115 -21.59 -0.58 -5.00
N THR A 116 -22.05 0.14 -3.97
CA THR A 116 -21.46 1.43 -3.55
C THR A 116 -20.15 1.25 -2.78
N GLY A 117 -19.63 0.01 -2.72
CA GLY A 117 -18.38 -0.33 -2.07
C GLY A 117 -17.16 0.11 -2.88
N VAL A 118 -16.11 0.44 -2.14
CA VAL A 118 -14.76 0.63 -2.67
C VAL A 118 -13.85 -0.35 -1.97
N ALA A 119 -12.90 -0.92 -2.71
CA ALA A 119 -11.86 -1.79 -2.20
C ALA A 119 -10.51 -1.07 -2.29
N VAL A 120 -9.70 -1.19 -1.24
CA VAL A 120 -8.34 -0.66 -1.19
C VAL A 120 -7.32 -1.78 -1.42
N HIS A 121 -6.44 -1.57 -2.40
CA HIS A 121 -5.34 -2.46 -2.74
C HIS A 121 -4.00 -1.73 -2.63
N LEU A 122 -2.97 -2.41 -2.14
CA LEU A 122 -1.60 -1.89 -2.11
C LEU A 122 -0.80 -2.54 -3.22
N GLU A 123 -0.04 -1.75 -3.98
CA GLU A 123 0.80 -2.26 -5.09
C GLU A 123 1.77 -3.37 -4.62
N SER A 124 2.27 -3.26 -3.38
CA SER A 124 3.19 -4.25 -2.81
C SER A 124 2.56 -5.64 -2.62
N GLU A 125 1.23 -5.75 -2.50
CA GLU A 125 0.53 -7.00 -2.22
C GLU A 125 0.63 -8.01 -3.36
N ASP A 126 0.80 -7.53 -4.59
CA ASP A 126 0.98 -8.40 -5.76
C ASP A 126 2.38 -9.04 -5.82
N SER A 127 3.29 -8.62 -4.93
CA SER A 127 4.67 -9.10 -4.91
C SER A 127 4.83 -10.41 -4.13
N VAL A 128 5.69 -11.29 -4.65
CA VAL A 128 6.09 -12.52 -3.95
C VAL A 128 6.72 -12.19 -2.59
N LEU A 129 7.49 -11.11 -2.49
CA LEU A 129 8.13 -10.71 -1.23
C LEU A 129 7.11 -10.35 -0.15
N PHE A 130 6.00 -9.70 -0.50
CA PHE A 130 4.93 -9.38 0.46
C PHE A 130 4.33 -10.65 1.07
N SER A 131 4.02 -11.65 0.23
CA SER A 131 3.57 -12.97 0.73
C SER A 131 4.60 -13.68 1.62
N LEU A 132 5.90 -13.42 1.44
CA LEU A 132 6.94 -13.97 2.32
C LEU A 132 7.03 -13.21 3.65
N VAL A 133 6.77 -11.90 3.66
CA VAL A 133 6.63 -11.12 4.90
C VAL A 133 5.41 -11.62 5.69
N GLU A 134 4.29 -11.90 5.03
CA GLU A 134 3.12 -12.55 5.63
C GLU A 134 3.47 -13.87 6.30
N GLU A 135 4.17 -14.77 5.61
CA GLU A 135 4.59 -16.04 6.20
C GLU A 135 5.53 -15.86 7.40
N HIS A 136 6.41 -14.87 7.37
CA HIS A 136 7.31 -14.55 8.49
C HIS A 136 6.53 -14.05 9.72
N LEU A 137 5.47 -13.29 9.49
CA LEU A 137 4.69 -12.58 10.50
C LEU A 137 3.27 -13.17 10.64
N ASP A 138 3.09 -14.47 10.39
CA ASP A 138 1.78 -15.14 10.38
C ASP A 138 0.98 -15.02 11.70
N HIS A 139 1.68 -14.75 12.81
CA HIS A 139 1.05 -14.54 14.12
C HIS A 139 1.14 -13.10 14.61
N ASP A 140 1.63 -12.18 13.78
CA ASP A 140 1.75 -10.76 14.10
C ASP A 140 0.43 -10.02 13.83
N LEU A 141 0.18 -8.94 14.57
CA LEU A 141 -1.02 -8.11 14.40
C LEU A 141 -0.91 -7.18 13.18
N LEU A 142 0.26 -7.08 12.54
CA LEU A 142 0.53 -6.20 11.41
C LEU A 142 -0.55 -6.30 10.32
N PHE A 143 -0.88 -7.50 9.86
CA PHE A 143 -1.84 -7.68 8.76
C PHE A 143 -3.29 -7.49 9.19
N LEU A 144 -3.61 -7.77 10.45
CA LEU A 144 -4.92 -7.40 11.01
C LEU A 144 -5.08 -5.87 10.99
N MET A 145 -4.07 -5.15 11.47
CA MET A 145 -4.05 -3.69 11.49
C MET A 145 -4.01 -3.08 10.09
N LEU A 146 -3.32 -3.74 9.14
CA LEU A 146 -3.33 -3.34 7.74
C LEU A 146 -4.74 -3.40 7.15
N ASN A 147 -5.47 -4.49 7.41
CA ASN A 147 -6.85 -4.65 6.96
C ASN A 147 -7.80 -3.65 7.65
N GLU A 148 -7.59 -3.35 8.93
CA GLU A 148 -8.34 -2.31 9.62
C GLU A 148 -8.08 -0.92 9.03
N TRP A 149 -6.82 -0.59 8.73
CA TRP A 149 -6.43 0.64 8.06
C TRP A 149 -7.08 0.77 6.68
N LYS A 150 -7.03 -0.28 5.85
CA LYS A 150 -7.73 -0.33 4.56
C LYS A 150 -9.21 -0.05 4.71
N SER A 151 -9.88 -0.69 5.67
CA SER A 151 -11.29 -0.47 5.97
C SER A 151 -11.59 0.98 6.37
N LYS A 152 -10.71 1.63 7.15
CA LYS A 152 -10.88 3.06 7.47
C LYS A 152 -10.70 3.94 6.25
N LEU A 153 -9.74 3.63 5.38
CA LEU A 153 -9.51 4.36 4.14
C LEU A 153 -10.71 4.23 3.20
N GLU A 154 -11.25 3.03 3.03
CA GLU A 154 -12.46 2.79 2.26
C GLU A 154 -13.64 3.63 2.77
N ASN A 155 -13.84 3.67 4.10
CA ASN A 155 -14.92 4.45 4.70
C ASN A 155 -14.73 5.96 4.46
N TYR A 156 -13.49 6.45 4.57
CA TYR A 156 -13.18 7.85 4.25
C TYR A 156 -13.45 8.18 2.77
N VAL A 157 -13.02 7.32 1.84
CA VAL A 157 -13.27 7.49 0.41
C VAL A 157 -14.77 7.46 0.10
N ARG A 158 -15.55 6.57 0.73
CA ARG A 158 -17.02 6.54 0.57
C ARG A 158 -17.67 7.82 1.07
N ALA A 159 -17.26 8.32 2.24
CA ALA A 159 -17.79 9.58 2.78
C ALA A 159 -17.47 10.77 1.85
N CYS A 160 -16.28 10.78 1.24
CA CYS A 160 -15.87 11.74 0.23
C CYS A 160 -16.68 11.63 -1.07
N SER A 161 -16.99 10.41 -1.50
CA SER A 161 -17.78 10.16 -2.71
C SER A 161 -19.23 10.64 -2.53
N TYR A 162 -19.82 10.36 -1.36
CA TYR A 162 -21.18 10.79 -1.04
C TYR A 162 -21.37 12.31 -1.08
N ILE A 163 -20.42 13.08 -0.55
CA ILE A 163 -20.50 14.55 -0.67
C ILE A 163 -20.35 15.02 -2.13
N LYS A 164 -19.44 14.42 -2.91
CA LYS A 164 -19.27 14.76 -4.33
C LYS A 164 -20.55 14.50 -5.13
N GLU A 165 -21.19 13.35 -4.91
CA GLU A 165 -22.47 12.97 -5.51
C GLU A 165 -23.60 13.93 -5.08
N SER A 166 -23.77 14.16 -3.78
CA SER A 166 -24.78 15.09 -3.22
C SER A 166 -24.68 16.50 -3.82
N ARG A 167 -23.46 17.02 -4.00
CA ARG A 167 -23.24 18.35 -4.59
C ARG A 167 -23.56 18.37 -6.08
N THR A 168 -23.10 17.37 -6.81
CA THR A 168 -23.38 17.22 -8.25
C THR A 168 -24.89 17.10 -8.49
N GLU A 169 -25.58 16.37 -7.63
CA GLU A 169 -27.03 16.20 -7.67
C GLU A 169 -27.76 17.52 -7.35
N ARG A 170 -27.36 18.27 -6.33
CA ARG A 170 -27.96 19.57 -6.00
C ARG A 170 -27.75 20.63 -7.10
N LEU A 171 -26.61 20.58 -7.80
CA LEU A 171 -26.39 21.39 -8.99
C LEU A 171 -27.33 21.00 -10.15
N SER A 172 -27.70 19.71 -10.25
CA SER A 172 -28.51 19.15 -11.33
C SER A 172 -30.03 19.30 -11.10
N ARG A 173 -30.52 19.06 -9.87
CA ARG A 173 -31.95 18.92 -9.49
C ARG A 173 -32.83 20.18 -9.59
N ARG A 174 -32.36 21.32 -10.09
CA ARG A 174 -33.23 22.49 -10.37
C ARG A 174 -33.06 23.14 -11.75
N GLY A 175 -32.28 22.52 -12.63
CA GLY A 175 -32.17 22.92 -14.04
C GLY A 175 -32.99 22.04 -15.00
N ALA A 176 -33.55 20.94 -14.49
CA ALA A 176 -34.50 20.09 -15.19
C ALA A 176 -35.93 20.47 -14.76
N ASP A 177 -36.47 21.51 -15.40
CA ASP A 177 -37.89 21.45 -15.72
C ASP A 177 -38.09 20.17 -16.53
N GLU A 178 -38.70 19.14 -15.94
CA GLU A 178 -39.26 17.99 -16.67
C GLU A 178 -40.42 18.40 -17.61
N ARG A 179 -40.57 19.68 -17.96
CA ARG A 179 -41.66 20.17 -18.81
C ARG A 179 -41.29 21.22 -19.86
N SER A 180 -40.01 21.46 -20.16
CA SER A 180 -39.69 22.54 -21.12
C SER A 180 -38.45 22.36 -21.98
N TYR A 181 -38.04 21.15 -22.37
CA TYR A 181 -37.19 21.01 -23.55
C TYR A 181 -37.56 19.75 -24.32
N ASN A 182 -38.36 19.95 -25.38
CA ASN A 182 -38.45 18.99 -26.47
C ASN A 182 -37.03 18.67 -26.93
N ILE A 183 -36.57 17.46 -26.61
CA ILE A 183 -35.36 16.86 -27.15
C ILE A 183 -35.66 16.60 -28.63
N LYS A 184 -35.46 17.63 -29.45
CA LYS A 184 -35.04 17.41 -30.83
C LYS A 184 -33.52 17.29 -30.77
N GLU A 185 -33.05 16.05 -30.92
CA GLU A 185 -31.71 15.64 -31.36
C GLU A 185 -30.64 16.72 -31.24
N LYS A 186 -29.97 16.76 -30.08
CA LYS A 186 -28.66 17.41 -29.97
C LYS A 186 -27.60 16.33 -30.10
N SER A 187 -26.60 16.62 -30.94
CA SER A 187 -25.47 15.74 -31.24
C SER A 187 -24.78 15.22 -29.96
N ALA A 188 -24.19 14.03 -30.02
CA ALA A 188 -23.47 13.41 -28.91
C ALA A 188 -22.41 14.37 -28.28
N ASP A 189 -21.83 15.24 -29.10
CA ASP A 189 -20.82 16.22 -28.69
C ASP A 189 -21.37 17.30 -27.73
N GLU A 190 -22.63 17.74 -27.87
CA GLU A 190 -23.24 18.70 -26.93
C GLU A 190 -23.59 18.08 -25.57
N GLN A 191 -23.92 16.78 -25.54
CA GLN A 191 -24.10 16.04 -24.28
C GLN A 191 -22.76 15.80 -23.58
N ILE A 192 -21.71 15.49 -24.33
CA ILE A 192 -20.34 15.32 -23.83
C ILE A 192 -19.82 16.65 -23.26
N CYS A 193 -19.98 17.78 -23.97
CA CYS A 193 -19.57 19.10 -23.46
C CYS A 193 -20.35 19.53 -22.21
N LYS A 194 -21.65 19.22 -22.10
CA LYS A 194 -22.44 19.53 -20.88
C LYS A 194 -22.04 18.65 -19.68
N SER A 195 -21.61 17.42 -19.93
CA SER A 195 -21.07 16.52 -18.90
C SER A 195 -19.68 16.97 -18.43
N ILE A 196 -18.81 17.40 -19.34
CA ILE A 196 -17.46 17.91 -19.06
C ILE A 196 -17.51 19.28 -18.37
N CYS A 197 -18.35 20.22 -18.82
CA CYS A 197 -18.44 21.54 -18.18
C CYS A 197 -19.12 21.51 -16.80
N MET A 198 -19.90 20.47 -16.48
CA MET A 198 -20.42 20.26 -15.12
C MET A 198 -19.39 19.58 -14.20
N SER A 199 -18.35 18.94 -14.74
CA SER A 199 -17.31 18.30 -13.90
C SER A 199 -16.41 19.32 -13.23
N ASP A 200 -15.99 20.40 -13.93
CA ASP A 200 -15.06 21.39 -13.37
C ASP A 200 -15.68 22.21 -12.24
N LEU A 201 -16.94 22.65 -12.40
CA LEU A 201 -17.68 23.31 -11.33
C LEU A 201 -17.94 22.37 -10.15
N SER A 202 -18.36 21.13 -10.40
CA SER A 202 -18.59 20.13 -9.35
C SER A 202 -17.30 19.83 -8.59
N GLU A 203 -16.18 19.71 -9.29
CA GLU A 203 -14.86 19.48 -8.71
C GLU A 203 -14.39 20.67 -7.88
N PHE A 204 -14.62 21.90 -8.37
CA PHE A 204 -14.32 23.11 -7.62
C PHE A 204 -15.11 23.18 -6.30
N ILE A 205 -16.41 22.92 -6.32
CA ILE A 205 -17.24 22.92 -5.11
C ILE A 205 -16.75 21.84 -4.16
N TYR A 206 -16.63 20.60 -4.64
CA TYR A 206 -16.21 19.46 -3.84
C TYR A 206 -14.84 19.70 -3.18
N LYS A 207 -13.84 20.19 -3.93
CA LYS A 207 -12.51 20.50 -3.42
C LYS A 207 -12.54 21.50 -2.27
N ASN A 208 -13.30 22.60 -2.41
CA ASN A 208 -13.37 23.62 -1.36
C ASN A 208 -14.20 23.16 -0.16
N SER A 209 -15.28 22.39 -0.39
CA SER A 209 -16.06 21.74 0.66
C SER A 209 -15.21 20.80 1.50
N LEU A 210 -14.46 19.89 0.86
CA LEU A 210 -13.63 18.92 1.57
C LEU A 210 -12.49 19.59 2.35
N ASN A 211 -11.82 20.58 1.75
CA ASN A 211 -10.80 21.37 2.44
C ASN A 211 -11.35 22.10 3.67
N TYR A 212 -12.54 22.71 3.57
CA TYR A 212 -13.20 23.31 4.74
C TYR A 212 -13.50 22.27 5.81
N ILE A 213 -14.05 21.10 5.44
CA ILE A 213 -14.42 20.06 6.40
C ILE A 213 -13.18 19.53 7.15
N ILE A 214 -12.09 19.22 6.43
CA ILE A 214 -10.89 18.65 7.05
C ILE A 214 -10.12 19.70 7.85
N LYS A 215 -9.89 20.89 7.30
CA LYS A 215 -9.10 21.94 7.96
C LYS A 215 -9.91 22.74 8.98
N ASN A 216 -11.23 22.66 8.92
CA ASN A 216 -12.16 23.47 9.71
C ASN A 216 -11.90 24.99 9.60
N ASP A 217 -11.36 25.45 8.46
CA ASP A 217 -11.03 26.84 8.21
C ASP A 217 -12.09 27.51 7.32
N LYS A 218 -12.86 28.42 7.92
CA LYS A 218 -13.90 29.20 7.23
C LYS A 218 -13.34 30.05 6.08
N SER A 219 -12.07 30.46 6.16
CA SER A 219 -11.42 31.27 5.13
C SER A 219 -11.37 30.56 3.78
N VAL A 220 -11.41 29.21 3.76
CA VAL A 220 -11.46 28.41 2.54
C VAL A 220 -12.73 28.71 1.74
N LEU A 221 -13.90 28.71 2.39
CA LEU A 221 -15.17 28.98 1.73
C LEU A 221 -15.27 30.45 1.30
N THR A 222 -14.84 31.39 2.15
CA THR A 222 -14.83 32.82 1.81
C THR A 222 -14.00 33.11 0.57
N LYS A 223 -12.75 32.64 0.54
CA LYS A 223 -11.84 32.81 -0.61
C LYS A 223 -12.36 32.11 -1.87
N ALA A 224 -13.04 30.97 -1.73
CA ALA A 224 -13.64 30.28 -2.87
C ALA A 224 -14.77 31.11 -3.49
N ARG A 225 -15.63 31.71 -2.65
CA ARG A 225 -16.74 32.58 -3.08
C ARG A 225 -16.25 33.86 -3.75
N GLU A 226 -15.23 34.50 -3.18
CA GLU A 226 -14.63 35.73 -3.73
C GLU A 226 -14.00 35.55 -5.12
N ARG A 227 -13.60 34.33 -5.47
CA ARG A 227 -12.98 34.01 -6.77
C ARG A 227 -13.99 33.76 -7.88
N LEU A 228 -15.26 33.51 -7.55
CA LEU A 228 -16.27 33.21 -8.56
C LEU A 228 -16.74 34.50 -9.25
N ALA A 229 -16.72 34.51 -10.56
CA ALA A 229 -17.20 35.61 -11.38
C ALA A 229 -17.99 35.11 -12.59
N ILE A 230 -18.83 35.99 -13.13
CA ILE A 230 -19.59 35.74 -14.37
C ILE A 230 -18.90 36.48 -15.51
N ASN A 231 -18.62 35.77 -16.60
CA ASN A 231 -18.33 36.36 -17.88
C ASN A 231 -19.60 36.40 -18.73
N LYS A 232 -20.27 37.56 -18.77
CA LYS A 232 -21.53 37.76 -19.51
C LYS A 232 -21.35 37.69 -21.03
N GLU A 233 -20.19 38.06 -21.56
CA GLU A 233 -19.94 38.07 -23.00
C GLU A 233 -19.86 36.65 -23.56
N ARG A 234 -19.34 35.72 -22.76
CA ARG A 234 -19.17 34.32 -23.15
C ARG A 234 -20.24 33.39 -22.56
N GLY A 235 -21.06 33.91 -21.66
CA GLY A 235 -22.06 33.14 -20.92
C GLY A 235 -21.44 32.06 -20.03
N GLU A 236 -20.40 32.43 -19.28
CA GLU A 236 -19.56 31.50 -18.52
C GLU A 236 -19.46 31.87 -17.05
N LEU A 237 -19.34 30.86 -16.19
CA LEU A 237 -18.88 30.97 -14.82
C LEU A 237 -17.37 30.73 -14.79
N ILE A 238 -16.59 31.66 -14.22
CA ILE A 238 -15.13 31.66 -14.26
C ILE A 238 -14.51 31.88 -12.87
N LEU A 239 -13.27 31.43 -12.69
CA LEU A 239 -12.44 31.80 -11.52
C LEU A 239 -11.60 33.05 -11.76
N LYS A 240 -11.10 33.17 -12.99
CA LYS A 240 -10.30 34.27 -13.52
C LYS A 240 -10.52 34.31 -15.03
N PRO A 241 -10.22 35.42 -15.71
CA PRO A 241 -10.22 35.44 -17.18
C PRO A 241 -9.39 34.28 -17.73
N GLY A 242 -10.00 33.43 -18.57
CA GLY A 242 -9.36 32.24 -19.17
C GLY A 242 -9.48 30.94 -18.38
N ASN A 243 -10.13 30.92 -17.21
CA ASN A 243 -10.37 29.70 -16.43
C ASN A 243 -11.88 29.51 -16.20
N THR A 244 -12.50 28.81 -17.16
CA THR A 244 -13.94 28.55 -17.22
C THR A 244 -14.30 27.32 -16.41
N LEU A 245 -15.21 27.47 -15.44
CA LEU A 245 -15.74 26.38 -14.62
C LEU A 245 -17.00 25.74 -15.22
N LEU A 246 -17.83 26.55 -15.89
CA LEU A 246 -19.07 26.11 -16.50
C LEU A 246 -19.48 27.10 -17.60
N SER A 247 -19.76 26.60 -18.81
CA SER A 247 -20.47 27.37 -19.83
C SER A 247 -21.97 27.18 -19.65
N CYS A 248 -22.69 28.27 -19.37
CA CYS A 248 -24.13 28.27 -19.13
C CYS A 248 -24.81 29.57 -19.61
N PRO A 249 -24.82 29.83 -20.94
CA PRO A 249 -25.35 31.07 -21.50
C PRO A 249 -26.81 31.34 -21.06
N GLY A 250 -27.07 32.53 -20.53
CA GLY A 250 -28.38 32.96 -20.05
C GLY A 250 -28.79 32.42 -18.68
N LYS A 251 -27.95 31.60 -18.02
CA LYS A 251 -28.19 31.03 -16.68
C LYS A 251 -27.04 31.25 -15.71
N GLU A 252 -26.12 32.15 -16.04
CA GLU A 252 -24.87 32.36 -15.30
C GLU A 252 -25.14 32.85 -13.87
N ALA A 253 -26.07 33.79 -13.71
CA ALA A 253 -26.48 34.29 -12.40
C ALA A 253 -27.12 33.21 -11.52
N GLU A 254 -27.94 32.34 -12.13
CA GLU A 254 -28.58 31.22 -11.45
C GLU A 254 -27.54 30.21 -10.96
N TYR A 255 -26.60 29.82 -11.81
CA TYR A 255 -25.52 28.89 -11.45
C TYR A 255 -24.52 29.49 -10.46
N LEU A 256 -24.20 30.79 -10.57
CA LEU A 256 -23.39 31.48 -9.56
C LEU A 256 -24.07 31.41 -8.20
N GLN A 257 -25.35 31.79 -8.11
CA GLN A 257 -26.10 31.76 -6.84
C GLN A 257 -26.12 30.35 -6.24
N LYS A 258 -26.46 29.32 -7.03
CA LYS A 258 -26.43 27.91 -6.58
C LYS A 258 -25.06 27.50 -6.07
N THR A 259 -24.00 27.89 -6.77
CA THR A 259 -22.62 27.59 -6.35
C THR A 259 -22.31 28.25 -5.01
N LEU A 260 -22.72 29.50 -4.81
CA LEU A 260 -22.53 30.22 -3.55
C LEU A 260 -23.31 29.59 -2.39
N GLU A 261 -24.54 29.14 -2.62
CA GLU A 261 -25.37 28.43 -1.63
C GLU A 261 -24.73 27.10 -1.19
N LEU A 262 -24.12 26.36 -2.13
CA LEU A 262 -23.40 25.12 -1.85
C LEU A 262 -22.04 25.33 -1.18
N LEU A 263 -21.50 26.55 -1.18
CA LEU A 263 -20.25 26.95 -0.53
C LEU A 263 -20.52 27.67 0.80
N THR A 264 -21.47 27.16 1.59
CA THR A 264 -21.80 27.65 2.92
C THR A 264 -21.58 26.58 3.99
N GLU A 265 -21.29 27.01 5.22
CA GLU A 265 -21.16 26.09 6.36
C GLU A 265 -22.46 25.32 6.62
N GLU A 266 -23.61 25.99 6.50
CA GLU A 266 -24.94 25.42 6.67
C GLU A 266 -25.17 24.27 5.70
N SER A 267 -24.84 24.48 4.43
CA SER A 267 -25.01 23.43 3.42
C SER A 267 -24.16 22.19 3.73
N LEU A 268 -23.05 22.32 4.47
CA LEU A 268 -22.07 21.26 4.73
C LEU A 268 -22.27 20.54 6.07
N GLN A 269 -23.19 21.01 6.92
CA GLN A 269 -23.35 20.48 8.29
C GLN A 269 -23.57 18.97 8.34
N GLU A 270 -24.41 18.44 7.44
CA GLU A 270 -24.75 17.01 7.39
C GLU A 270 -23.55 16.11 7.05
N HIS A 271 -22.55 16.63 6.32
CA HIS A 271 -21.38 15.87 5.88
C HIS A 271 -20.17 16.08 6.81
N LYS A 272 -20.12 17.20 7.53
CA LYS A 272 -18.96 17.62 8.32
C LYS A 272 -18.57 16.58 9.37
N GLY A 273 -19.52 16.16 10.21
CA GLY A 273 -19.29 15.19 11.27
C GLY A 273 -18.78 13.83 10.76
N PRO A 274 -19.49 13.17 9.83
CA PRO A 274 -19.08 11.89 9.29
C PRO A 274 -17.69 11.90 8.64
N ILE A 275 -17.38 12.90 7.80
CA ILE A 275 -16.09 12.99 7.11
C ILE A 275 -14.96 13.26 8.11
N GLN A 276 -15.14 14.20 9.05
CA GLN A 276 -14.13 14.47 10.08
C GLN A 276 -13.87 13.23 10.95
N GLN A 277 -14.92 12.50 11.32
CA GLN A 277 -14.77 11.27 12.10
C GLN A 277 -14.04 10.18 11.30
N ALA A 278 -14.38 9.99 10.02
CA ALA A 278 -13.71 9.02 9.15
C ALA A 278 -12.24 9.36 8.96
N TYR A 279 -11.91 10.64 8.73
CA TYR A 279 -10.54 11.11 8.58
C TYR A 279 -9.72 10.91 9.86
N ARG A 280 -10.25 11.29 11.03
CA ARG A 280 -9.56 11.08 12.32
C ARG A 280 -9.31 9.60 12.61
N LYS A 281 -10.30 8.74 12.38
CA LYS A 281 -10.11 7.28 12.55
C LYS A 281 -9.04 6.74 11.61
N LEU A 282 -8.98 7.23 10.37
CA LEU A 282 -7.93 6.86 9.43
C LEU A 282 -6.56 7.36 9.90
N GLU A 283 -6.46 8.58 10.42
CA GLU A 283 -5.23 9.16 11.00
C GLU A 283 -4.72 8.37 12.21
N ASP A 284 -5.62 8.01 13.12
CA ASP A 284 -5.30 7.18 14.28
C ASP A 284 -4.75 5.80 13.84
N GLU A 285 -5.45 5.11 12.93
CA GLU A 285 -5.01 3.80 12.44
C GLU A 285 -3.73 3.89 11.61
N THR A 286 -3.56 4.94 10.80
CA THR A 286 -2.31 5.19 10.06
C THR A 286 -1.13 5.31 11.02
N SER A 287 -1.30 6.05 12.11
CA SER A 287 -0.25 6.26 13.12
C SER A 287 0.08 4.97 13.87
N LYS A 288 -0.93 4.19 14.28
CA LYS A 288 -0.74 2.90 14.95
C LYS A 288 -0.03 1.90 14.06
N LEU A 289 -0.47 1.74 12.82
CA LEU A 289 0.11 0.80 11.87
C LEU A 289 1.56 1.15 11.54
N LYS A 290 1.86 2.44 11.31
CA LYS A 290 3.24 2.90 11.12
C LYS A 290 4.14 2.56 12.29
N LYS A 291 3.65 2.75 13.51
CA LYS A 291 4.40 2.43 14.72
C LYS A 291 4.74 0.93 14.81
N VAL A 292 3.79 0.05 14.50
CA VAL A 292 4.05 -1.40 14.48
C VAL A 292 5.08 -1.77 13.42
N ILE A 293 5.00 -1.19 12.22
CA ILE A 293 6.01 -1.42 11.18
C ILE A 293 7.39 -0.91 11.61
N GLU A 294 7.46 0.26 12.26
CA GLU A 294 8.72 0.78 12.82
C GLU A 294 9.30 -0.14 13.90
N GLU A 295 8.48 -0.64 14.82
CA GLU A 295 8.91 -1.58 15.86
C GLU A 295 9.50 -2.87 15.26
N ILE A 296 8.86 -3.43 14.23
CA ILE A 296 9.39 -4.60 13.51
C ILE A 296 10.71 -4.26 12.82
N LYS A 297 10.79 -3.11 12.15
CA LYS A 297 12.02 -2.67 11.47
C LYS A 297 13.18 -2.43 12.43
N LEU A 298 12.93 -1.91 13.63
CA LEU A 298 13.96 -1.66 14.64
C LEU A 298 14.66 -2.94 15.10
N CYS A 299 14.01 -4.10 14.97
CA CYS A 299 14.65 -5.39 15.23
C CYS A 299 15.75 -5.72 14.20
N ASN A 300 15.82 -5.00 13.06
CA ASN A 300 16.70 -5.29 11.91
C ASN A 300 16.65 -6.74 11.42
N PHE A 301 15.55 -7.43 11.76
CA PHE A 301 15.32 -8.83 11.51
C PHE A 301 13.83 -9.09 11.66
N ILE A 302 13.25 -9.74 10.66
CA ILE A 302 11.83 -10.11 10.68
C ILE A 302 11.75 -11.53 11.24
N PRO A 303 11.08 -11.71 12.41
CA PRO A 303 10.98 -13.01 13.06
C PRO A 303 10.22 -14.03 12.20
N GLY A 304 10.27 -15.31 12.60
CA GLY A 304 9.60 -16.40 11.90
C GLY A 304 10.38 -16.97 10.70
N GLU A 305 9.71 -17.82 9.93
CA GLU A 305 10.31 -18.49 8.77
C GLU A 305 9.30 -18.62 7.62
N CYS A 306 9.65 -18.10 6.45
CA CYS A 306 8.91 -18.39 5.23
C CYS A 306 9.40 -19.66 4.51
N ARG A 307 8.71 -20.03 3.43
CA ARG A 307 9.04 -21.10 2.49
C ARG A 307 10.47 -21.00 1.91
N VAL A 308 10.99 -19.79 1.73
CA VAL A 308 12.37 -19.57 1.25
C VAL A 308 13.39 -19.88 2.34
N CYS A 309 13.17 -19.39 3.57
CA CYS A 309 13.98 -19.73 4.75
C CYS A 309 14.06 -21.25 4.95
N ARG A 310 12.93 -21.95 4.91
CA ARG A 310 12.86 -23.41 5.05
C ARG A 310 13.62 -24.14 3.95
N ARG A 311 13.56 -23.64 2.70
CA ARG A 311 14.32 -24.21 1.57
C ARG A 311 15.83 -24.02 1.75
N LEU A 312 16.27 -22.83 2.15
CA LEU A 312 17.69 -22.53 2.39
C LEU A 312 18.27 -23.38 3.55
N LYS A 313 17.46 -23.68 4.56
CA LYS A 313 17.83 -24.54 5.69
C LYS A 313 17.72 -26.04 5.39
N GLY A 314 17.32 -26.45 4.18
CA GLY A 314 17.11 -27.85 3.82
C GLY A 314 15.92 -28.51 4.53
N GLN A 315 15.03 -27.73 5.13
CA GLN A 315 13.84 -28.20 5.86
C GLN A 315 12.61 -28.34 4.94
N GLY A 316 12.67 -27.78 3.73
CA GLY A 316 11.64 -27.89 2.69
C GLY A 316 11.90 -29.03 1.72
N GLY A 317 11.91 -30.27 2.20
CA GLY A 317 11.82 -31.45 1.32
C GLY A 317 10.40 -31.52 0.73
N LEU A 318 10.30 -31.62 -0.60
CA LEU A 318 9.10 -32.12 -1.27
C LEU A 318 8.75 -33.48 -0.66
N ARG A 319 7.70 -33.52 0.15
CA ARG A 319 6.80 -34.66 0.22
C ARG A 319 5.64 -34.38 -0.71
#